data_AF-X0V8C4-F1
#
_entry.id   AF-X0V8C4-F1
#
_cell.length_a   1.000
_cell.length_b   1.000
_cell.length_c   1.000
_cell.angle_alpha   90.00
_cell.angle_beta   90.00
_cell.angle_gamma   90.00
#
_symmetry.space_group_name_H-M   'P 1'
#
loop_
_entity.id
_entity.type
_entity.pdbx_description
1 polymer ?
#
loop_
_entity_poly.entity_id
_entity_poly.type
_entity_poly.pdbx_seq_one_letter_code
_entity_poly.pdbx_strand_id
1 'polypeptide(L)'
;MNCVVSNGWEKNQGVFSVKRRLGEILVQAGAITEDDLRRALDVQRKEKGRLGAVLVDLEIVTESRVYEALAEQMGLPLMDLDTMAIDPSV
;
A
#
# COMPACT_ATOMS: atom_id res chain seq x y z
N MET A 1 25.44 -39.99 -14.90
CA MET A 1 24.72 -38.82 -15.43
C MET A 1 24.24 -38.00 -14.25
N ASN A 2 24.85 -36.84 -14.00
CA ASN A 2 24.56 -36.00 -12.84
C ASN A 2 23.71 -34.81 -13.33
N CYS A 3 22.41 -34.83 -13.03
CA CYS A 3 21.51 -33.74 -13.40
C CYS A 3 21.56 -32.69 -12.29
N VAL A 4 22.39 -31.67 -12.49
CA VAL A 4 22.49 -30.53 -11.58
C VAL A 4 21.32 -29.60 -11.88
N VAL A 5 20.20 -29.80 -11.17
CA VAL A 5 19.11 -28.83 -11.22
C VAL A 5 19.53 -27.66 -10.33
N SER A 6 19.97 -26.59 -10.98
CA SER A 6 20.23 -25.31 -10.33
C SER A 6 18.93 -24.73 -9.79
N ASN A 7 18.52 -25.19 -8.61
CA ASN A 7 17.43 -24.64 -7.83
C ASN A 7 17.91 -23.34 -7.16
N GLY A 8 17.86 -22.24 -7.92
CA GLY A 8 18.10 -20.88 -7.43
C GLY A 8 16.88 -20.31 -6.72
N TRP A 9 16.46 -20.91 -5.60
CA TRP A 9 15.48 -20.34 -4.67
C TRP A 9 16.02 -20.37 -3.24
N GLU A 10 17.22 -19.82 -3.10
CA GLU A 10 17.81 -19.34 -1.86
C GLU A 10 17.76 -17.80 -2.01
N LYS A 11 17.10 -17.01 -1.15
CA LYS A 11 17.29 -16.91 0.30
C LYS A 11 16.08 -16.18 0.92
N ASN A 12 15.78 -16.53 2.18
CA ASN A 12 15.08 -15.68 3.15
C ASN A 12 13.57 -15.47 2.84
N GLN A 13 12.60 -15.63 3.75
CA GLN A 13 12.60 -15.08 5.10
C GLN A 13 11.57 -15.79 5.98
N GLY A 14 12.00 -16.23 7.16
CA GLY A 14 11.11 -16.24 8.31
C GLY A 14 10.96 -14.81 8.81
N VAL A 15 9.81 -14.19 8.56
CA VAL A 15 9.33 -13.08 9.40
C VAL A 15 7.84 -13.26 9.55
N PHE A 16 7.34 -13.32 10.78
CA PHE A 16 5.94 -13.03 11.04
C PHE A 16 5.70 -11.59 10.54
N SER A 17 5.22 -11.45 9.31
CA SER A 17 5.03 -10.16 8.67
C SER A 17 3.96 -9.41 9.46
N VAL A 18 4.41 -8.52 10.36
CA VAL A 18 3.57 -7.44 10.87
C VAL A 18 3.23 -6.62 9.63
N LYS A 19 2.07 -6.91 9.03
CA LYS A 19 1.56 -6.18 7.87
C LYS A 19 1.56 -4.70 8.26
N ARG A 20 2.47 -3.91 7.68
CA ARG A 20 2.61 -2.48 7.98
C ARG A 20 1.26 -1.80 7.82
N ARG A 21 0.89 -0.91 8.73
CA ARG A 21 -0.40 -0.22 8.67
C ARG A 21 -0.36 0.89 7.63
N LEU A 22 -1.49 1.19 7.00
CA LEU A 22 -1.59 2.26 5.99
C LEU A 22 -1.03 3.60 6.50
N GLY A 23 -1.38 3.99 7.72
CA GLY A 23 -0.89 5.23 8.32
C GLY A 23 0.62 5.26 8.50
N GLU A 24 1.23 4.13 8.89
CA GLU A 24 2.69 4.02 9.04
C GLU A 24 3.40 4.13 7.69
N ILE A 25 2.84 3.51 6.66
CA ILE A 25 3.36 3.59 5.29
C ILE A 25 3.31 5.04 4.79
N LEU A 26 2.20 5.74 5.00
CA LEU A 26 2.05 7.13 4.59
C LEU A 26 3.01 8.08 5.34
N VAL A 27 3.26 7.85 6.63
CA VAL A 27 4.25 8.62 7.40
C VAL A 27 5.68 8.32 6.91
N GLN A 28 6.01 7.05 6.69
CA GLN A 28 7.33 6.64 6.19
C GLN A 28 7.62 7.18 4.78
N ALA A 29 6.59 7.25 3.93
CA ALA A 29 6.68 7.86 2.61
C ALA A 29 6.79 9.39 2.64
N GLY A 30 6.66 10.01 3.82
CA GLY A 30 6.62 11.47 3.97
C GLY A 30 5.38 12.13 3.39
N ALA A 31 4.32 11.34 3.11
CA ALA A 31 3.06 11.85 2.57
C ALA A 31 2.22 12.56 3.63
N ILE A 32 2.35 12.16 4.90
CA ILE A 32 1.67 12.77 6.05
C ILE A 32 2.62 12.84 7.26
N THR A 33 2.37 13.76 8.20
CA THR A 33 3.08 13.77 9.48
C THR A 33 2.42 12.86 10.53
N GLU A 34 3.11 12.58 11.63
CA GLU A 34 2.50 11.86 12.77
C GLU A 34 1.28 12.59 13.34
N ASP A 35 1.32 13.92 13.37
CA ASP A 35 0.21 14.72 13.89
C ASP A 35 -0.99 14.71 12.95
N ASP A 36 -0.76 14.71 11.64
CA ASP A 36 -1.81 14.50 10.64
C ASP A 36 -2.48 13.14 10.81
N LEU A 37 -1.69 12.09 11.01
CA LEU A 37 -2.19 10.74 11.26
C LEU A 37 -3.03 10.68 12.54
N ARG A 38 -2.60 11.33 13.63
CA ARG A 38 -3.38 11.42 14.88
C ARG A 38 -4.72 12.12 14.66
N ARG A 39 -4.71 13.28 13.99
CA ARG A 39 -5.94 14.04 13.68
C ARG A 39 -6.91 13.21 12.84
N ALA A 40 -6.41 12.55 11.80
CA ALA A 40 -7.23 11.71 10.93
C ALA A 40 -7.82 10.50 11.67
N LEU A 41 -7.06 9.86 12.57
CA LEU A 41 -7.58 8.75 13.39
C LEU A 41 -8.70 9.19 14.34
N ASP A 42 -8.64 10.41 14.85
CA ASP A 42 -9.68 10.94 15.74
C ASP A 42 -10.97 11.28 14.99
N VAL A 43 -10.85 11.81 13.77
CA VAL A 43 -11.99 12.00 12.86
C VAL A 43 -12.56 10.64 12.45
N GLN A 44 -11.71 9.69 12.06
CA GLN A 44 -12.10 8.34 11.68
C GLN A 44 -12.90 7.64 12.79
N ARG A 45 -12.52 7.81 14.06
CA ARG A 45 -13.25 7.26 15.21
C ARG A 45 -14.66 7.82 15.35
N LYS A 46 -14.86 9.10 15.05
CA LYS A 46 -16.17 9.77 15.12
C LYS A 46 -17.08 9.36 13.97
N GLU A 47 -16.52 9.31 12.76
CA GLU A 47 -17.29 9.10 11.52
C GLU A 47 -17.38 7.62 11.11
N LYS A 48 -16.60 6.74 11.76
CA LYS A 48 -16.47 5.30 11.44
C LYS A 48 -16.08 5.03 9.97
N GLY A 49 -15.35 5.97 9.35
CA GLY A 49 -14.87 5.89 7.97
C GLY A 49 -13.59 5.07 7.79
N ARG A 50 -13.14 4.93 6.53
CA ARG A 50 -11.81 4.38 6.20
C ARG A 50 -10.76 5.48 6.36
N LEU A 51 -9.61 5.16 6.98
CA LEU A 51 -8.54 6.14 7.24
C LEU A 51 -8.11 6.87 5.96
N GLY A 52 -7.93 6.15 4.85
CA GLY A 52 -7.55 6.75 3.57
C GLY A 52 -8.58 7.77 3.06
N ALA A 53 -9.88 7.48 3.18
CA ALA A 53 -10.92 8.42 2.80
C ALA A 53 -10.90 9.67 3.68
N VAL A 54 -10.81 9.48 5.00
CA VAL A 54 -10.71 10.60 5.95
C VAL A 54 -9.49 11.49 5.68
N LEU A 55 -8.34 10.91 5.34
CA LEU A 55 -7.14 11.69 5.00
C LEU A 55 -7.31 12.52 3.73
N VAL A 56 -8.07 12.01 2.75
CA VAL A 56 -8.41 12.73 1.51
C VAL A 56 -9.45 13.81 1.77
N ASP A 57 -10.48 13.50 2.54
CA ASP A 57 -11.55 14.44 2.92
C ASP A 57 -11.00 15.63 3.74
N LEU A 58 -9.94 15.40 4.52
CA LEU A 58 -9.20 16.44 5.24
C LEU A 58 -8.19 17.21 4.37
N GLU A 59 -8.11 16.91 3.07
CA GLU A 59 -7.16 17.48 2.10
C GLU A 59 -5.69 17.34 2.53
N ILE A 60 -5.38 16.37 3.40
CA ILE A 60 -4.02 16.11 3.90
C ILE A 60 -3.20 15.34 2.86
N VAL A 61 -3.86 14.45 2.12
CA VAL A 61 -3.22 13.56 1.14
C VAL A 61 -4.13 13.41 -0.08
N THR A 62 -3.55 13.14 -1.24
CA THR A 62 -4.33 12.84 -2.45
C THR A 62 -4.73 11.37 -2.53
N GLU A 63 -5.80 11.06 -3.24
CA GLU A 63 -6.23 9.68 -3.48
C GLU A 63 -5.13 8.81 -4.10
N SER A 64 -4.39 9.35 -5.08
CA SER A 64 -3.28 8.66 -5.73
C SER A 64 -2.23 8.18 -4.72
N ARG A 65 -1.87 9.02 -3.74
CA ARG A 65 -0.90 8.65 -2.69
C ARG A 65 -1.46 7.60 -1.73
N VAL A 66 -2.75 7.63 -1.44
CA VAL A 66 -3.42 6.55 -0.69
C VAL A 66 -3.36 5.24 -1.46
N TYR A 67 -3.59 5.25 -2.77
CA TYR A 67 -3.51 4.05 -3.61
C TYR A 67 -2.09 3.50 -3.69
N GLU A 68 -1.08 4.34 -3.86
CA GLU A 68 0.34 3.94 -3.80
C GLU A 68 0.66 3.24 -2.47
N ALA A 69 0.27 3.83 -1.34
CA ALA A 69 0.50 3.26 -0.02
C ALA A 69 -0.26 1.94 0.21
N LEU A 70 -1.47 1.80 -0.33
CA LEU A 70 -2.24 0.56 -0.30
C LEU A 70 -1.60 -0.53 -1.17
N ALA A 71 -1.12 -0.18 -2.36
CA ALA A 71 -0.40 -1.08 -3.25
C ALA A 71 0.88 -1.60 -2.58
N GLU A 72 1.65 -0.71 -1.94
CA GLU A 72 2.82 -1.07 -1.14
C GLU A 72 2.45 -1.99 0.04
N GLN A 73 1.35 -1.71 0.74
CA GLN A 73 0.87 -2.54 1.84
C GLN A 73 0.55 -3.98 1.41
N MET A 74 0.09 -4.15 0.17
CA MET A 74 -0.28 -5.44 -0.40
C MET A 74 0.88 -6.09 -1.18
N GLY A 75 1.98 -5.37 -1.42
CA GLY A 75 3.06 -5.82 -2.29
C GLY A 75 2.61 -5.98 -3.75
N LEU A 76 1.63 -5.19 -4.20
CA LEU A 76 1.09 -5.24 -5.56
C LEU A 76 1.56 -4.03 -6.37
N PRO A 77 1.77 -4.18 -7.68
CA PRO A 77 1.99 -3.03 -8.55
C PRO A 77 0.70 -2.23 -8.71
N LEU A 78 0.81 -0.90 -8.73
CA LEU A 78 -0.29 -0.01 -9.12
C LEU A 78 -0.33 0.08 -10.65
N MET A 79 -1.49 -0.17 -11.26
CA MET A 79 -1.68 -0.12 -12.71
C MET A 79 -2.74 0.92 -13.07
N ASP A 80 -2.47 1.70 -14.11
CA ASP A 80 -3.43 2.61 -14.70
C ASP A 80 -4.24 1.88 -15.77
N LEU A 81 -5.54 1.72 -15.52
CA LEU A 81 -6.45 0.99 -16.39
C LEU A 81 -6.69 1.70 -17.73
N ASP A 82 -6.54 3.02 -17.80
CA ASP A 82 -6.76 3.78 -19.04
C ASP A 82 -5.62 3.56 -20.04
N THR A 83 -4.42 3.25 -19.54
CA THR A 83 -3.23 3.00 -20.36
C THR A 83 -3.02 1.52 -20.70
N MET A 84 -3.82 0.64 -20.10
CA MET A 84 -3.65 -0.80 -20.25
C MET A 84 -4.21 -1.27 -21.59
N ALA A 85 -3.34 -1.83 -22.44
CA ALA A 85 -3.78 -2.50 -23.66
C ALA A 85 -4.47 -3.82 -23.28
N ILE A 86 -5.79 -3.84 -23.32
CA ILE A 86 -6.59 -5.06 -23.13
C ILE A 86 -6.54 -5.84 -24.44
N ASP A 87 -6.10 -7.10 -24.38
CA ASP A 87 -6.19 -8.01 -25.51
C ASP A 87 -7.67 -8.31 -25.81
N PRO A 88 -8.21 -7.95 -26.98
CA PRO A 88 -9.62 -8.16 -27.32
C PRO A 88 -9.97 -9.63 -27.62
N SER A 89 -9.04 -10.56 -27.46
CA SER A 89 -9.21 -11.99 -27.84
C SER A 89 -9.93 -12.87 -26.81
N VAL A 90 -10.53 -12.30 -25.76
CA VAL A 90 -11.23 -13.03 -24.67
C VAL A 90 -12.74 -12.90 -24.72
#